data_AF-A0A831A447-F1
#
_entry.id   AF-A0A831A447-F1
#
_cell.length_a   1.000
_cell.length_b   1.000
_cell.length_c   1.000
_cell.angle_alpha   90.00
_cell.angle_beta   90.00
_cell.angle_gamma   90.00
#
_symmetry.space_group_name_H-M   'P 1'
#
loop_
_entity.id
_entity.type
_entity.pdbx_description
1 polymer ?
#
loop_
_entity_poly.entity_id
_entity_poly.type
_entity_poly.pdbx_seq_one_letter_code
_entity_poly.pdbx_strand_id
1 'polypeptide(L)'
;MITNKILAHAALFFGLAASGLIFISFLIYAVKRQDYYKLVSSYTKKYTFPAPYSFYHMVGFFGAFPVIRFFIKSSQRKKVFFMDRNDPAYYFFDDNQIQIHTWMRFFSFLWLAATACLITFAFFGLLLP
;
A
#
# COMPACT_ATOMS: atom_id res chain seq x y z
N MET A 1 -29.97 -13.97 20.15
CA MET A 1 -29.64 -14.96 19.08
C MET A 1 -29.65 -14.35 17.67
N ILE A 2 -30.65 -13.52 17.30
CA ILE A 2 -30.71 -12.86 15.98
C ILE A 2 -29.56 -11.87 15.76
N THR A 3 -29.19 -11.08 16.79
CA THR A 3 -28.09 -10.11 16.74
C THR A 3 -26.73 -10.76 16.44
N ASN A 4 -26.42 -11.89 17.08
CA ASN A 4 -25.15 -12.61 16.86
C ASN A 4 -25.06 -13.15 15.43
N LYS A 5 -26.19 -13.63 14.87
CA LYS A 5 -26.23 -14.06 13.47
C LYS A 5 -25.96 -12.89 12.54
N ILE A 6 -26.61 -11.74 12.74
CA ILE A 6 -26.38 -10.55 11.90
C ILE A 6 -24.92 -10.10 11.99
N LEU A 7 -24.36 -10.05 13.20
CA LEU A 7 -22.97 -9.67 13.44
C LEU A 7 -21.97 -10.62 12.77
N ALA A 8 -22.23 -11.93 12.84
CA ALA A 8 -21.40 -12.94 12.18
C ALA A 8 -21.45 -12.81 10.65
N HIS A 9 -22.63 -12.61 10.05
CA HIS A 9 -22.75 -12.37 8.61
C HIS A 9 -22.05 -11.09 8.18
N ALA A 10 -22.17 -10.01 8.97
CA ALA A 10 -21.48 -8.75 8.71
C ALA A 10 -19.96 -8.95 8.75
N ALA A 11 -19.44 -9.60 9.79
CA ALA A 11 -18.01 -9.93 9.88
C ALA A 11 -17.55 -10.71 8.64
N LEU A 12 -18.21 -11.83 8.31
CA LEU A 12 -17.87 -12.64 7.14
C LEU A 12 -17.90 -11.84 5.83
N PHE A 13 -18.89 -10.96 5.65
CA PHE A 13 -18.96 -10.08 4.48
C PHE A 13 -17.73 -9.17 4.37
N PHE A 14 -17.36 -8.49 5.46
CA PHE A 14 -16.18 -7.61 5.47
C PHE A 14 -14.86 -8.38 5.29
N GLY A 15 -14.75 -9.57 5.87
CA GLY A 15 -13.59 -10.46 5.66
C GLY A 15 -13.45 -10.93 4.21
N LEU A 16 -14.56 -11.30 3.57
CA LEU A 16 -14.59 -11.69 2.16
C LEU A 16 -14.28 -10.51 1.25
N ALA A 17 -14.87 -9.34 1.52
CA ALA A 17 -14.60 -8.11 0.76
C ALA A 17 -13.12 -7.71 0.85
N ALA A 18 -12.53 -7.74 2.05
CA ALA A 18 -11.10 -7.48 2.25
C ALA A 18 -10.23 -8.46 1.44
N SER A 19 -10.55 -9.75 1.50
CA SER A 19 -9.83 -10.79 0.76
C SER A 19 -9.92 -10.58 -0.75
N GLY A 20 -11.09 -10.23 -1.27
CA GLY A 20 -11.29 -9.90 -2.68
C GLY A 20 -10.48 -8.68 -3.13
N LEU A 21 -10.44 -7.61 -2.32
CA LEU A 21 -9.65 -6.41 -2.59
C LEU A 21 -8.13 -6.70 -2.60
N ILE A 22 -7.65 -7.53 -1.68
CA ILE A 22 -6.24 -7.97 -1.64
C ILE A 22 -5.93 -8.82 -2.87
N PHE A 23 -6.83 -9.73 -3.27
CA PHE A 23 -6.64 -10.55 -4.45
C PHE A 23 -6.59 -9.72 -5.74
N ILE A 24 -7.48 -8.74 -5.91
CA ILE A 24 -7.43 -7.80 -7.04
C ILE A 24 -6.11 -7.00 -7.01
N SER A 25 -5.68 -6.55 -5.84
CA SER A 25 -4.39 -5.86 -5.67
C SER A 25 -3.22 -6.76 -6.09
N PHE A 26 -3.27 -8.04 -5.75
CA PHE A 26 -2.26 -9.02 -6.15
C PHE A 26 -2.18 -9.18 -7.67
N LEU A 27 -3.33 -9.25 -8.36
CA LEU A 27 -3.35 -9.31 -9.83
C LEU A 27 -2.74 -8.05 -10.46
N ILE A 28 -3.08 -6.87 -9.95
CA ILE A 28 -2.47 -5.61 -10.40
C ILE A 28 -0.97 -5.62 -10.19
N TYR A 29 -0.51 -6.04 -9.00
CA TYR A 29 0.92 -6.16 -8.72
C TYR A 29 1.60 -7.15 -9.66
N ALA A 30 1.00 -8.30 -9.94
CA ALA A 30 1.57 -9.30 -10.84
C ALA A 30 1.80 -8.70 -12.25
N VAL A 31 0.80 -7.99 -12.78
CA VAL A 31 0.89 -7.30 -14.08
C VAL A 31 1.88 -6.14 -14.06
N LYS A 32 1.92 -5.38 -12.96
CA LYS A 32 2.74 -4.15 -12.81
C LYS A 32 4.07 -4.38 -12.10
N ARG A 33 4.45 -5.63 -11.85
CA ARG A 33 5.65 -6.00 -11.10
C ARG A 33 6.90 -5.39 -11.72
N GLN A 34 7.02 -5.47 -13.04
CA GLN A 34 8.19 -4.92 -13.74
C GLN A 34 8.27 -3.40 -13.61
N ASP A 35 7.16 -2.69 -13.78
CA ASP A 35 7.08 -1.23 -13.60
C ASP A 35 7.47 -0.83 -12.17
N TYR A 36 6.98 -1.58 -11.18
CA TYR A 36 7.35 -1.40 -9.77
C TYR A 36 8.87 -1.55 -9.54
N TYR A 37 9.49 -2.64 -9.99
CA TYR A 37 10.93 -2.86 -9.78
C TYR A 37 11.80 -1.89 -10.60
N LYS A 38 11.34 -1.44 -11.78
CA LYS A 38 12.00 -0.37 -12.52
C LYS A 38 12.00 0.94 -11.72
N LEU A 39 10.90 1.29 -11.07
CA LEU A 39 10.82 2.48 -10.22
C LEU A 39 11.73 2.36 -8.99
N VAL A 40 11.66 1.24 -8.28
CA VAL A 40 12.50 0.93 -7.12
C VAL A 40 13.98 1.00 -7.50
N SER A 41 14.40 0.33 -8.58
CA SER A 41 15.80 0.33 -9.01
C SER A 41 16.28 1.72 -9.45
N SER A 42 15.41 2.52 -10.08
CA SER A 42 15.75 3.90 -10.48
C SER A 42 15.98 4.79 -9.26
N TYR A 43 15.21 4.59 -8.19
CA TYR A 43 15.42 5.28 -6.92
C TYR A 43 16.72 4.81 -6.24
N THR A 44 16.93 3.49 -6.10
CA THR A 44 18.08 2.95 -5.36
C THR A 44 19.43 3.19 -6.04
N LYS A 45 19.44 3.56 -7.33
CA LYS A 45 20.66 3.99 -8.04
C LYS A 45 21.20 5.33 -7.54
N LYS A 46 20.33 6.22 -7.06
CA LYS A 46 20.69 7.59 -6.65
C LYS A 46 20.55 7.81 -5.15
N TYR A 47 19.66 7.08 -4.49
CA TYR A 47 19.25 7.33 -3.12
C TYR A 47 19.12 6.03 -2.33
N THR A 48 19.22 6.14 -1.00
CA THR A 48 18.94 5.02 -0.09
C THR A 48 17.51 5.12 0.43
N PHE A 49 16.83 3.98 0.60
CA PHE A 49 15.54 4.01 1.27
C PHE A 49 15.71 4.29 2.76
N PRO A 50 14.93 5.21 3.34
CA PRO A 50 14.87 5.32 4.79
C PRO A 50 14.25 4.06 5.39
N ALA A 51 14.63 3.70 6.62
CA ALA A 51 13.91 2.65 7.35
C ALA A 51 12.46 3.09 7.59
N PRO A 52 11.45 2.22 7.58
CA PRO A 52 11.48 0.78 7.31
C PRO A 52 11.41 0.41 5.80
N TYR A 53 11.41 1.38 4.88
CA TYR A 53 11.27 1.12 3.43
C TYR A 53 12.45 0.33 2.84
N SER A 54 13.63 0.42 3.46
CA SER A 54 14.79 -0.42 3.17
C SER A 54 14.50 -1.91 3.34
N PHE A 55 13.57 -2.29 4.22
CA PHE A 55 13.10 -3.67 4.33
C PHE A 55 11.93 -3.94 3.37
N TYR A 56 10.96 -3.02 3.32
CA TYR A 56 9.73 -3.25 2.57
C TYR A 56 9.93 -3.46 1.07
N HIS A 57 10.92 -2.83 0.43
CA HIS A 57 11.13 -3.06 -1.00
C HIS A 57 11.60 -4.49 -1.34
N MET A 58 12.07 -5.26 -0.34
CA MET A 58 12.57 -6.63 -0.50
C MET A 58 11.46 -7.70 -0.38
N VAL A 59 10.36 -7.41 0.32
CA VAL A 59 9.33 -8.43 0.67
C VAL A 59 8.23 -8.60 -0.38
N GLY A 60 8.48 -8.16 -1.62
CA GLY A 60 7.59 -8.38 -2.76
C GLY A 60 6.22 -7.69 -2.61
N PHE A 61 5.15 -8.43 -2.90
CA PHE A 61 3.77 -7.90 -2.96
C PHE A 61 3.35 -7.16 -1.68
N PHE A 62 3.58 -7.76 -0.51
CA PHE A 62 3.20 -7.17 0.78
C PHE A 62 3.96 -5.87 1.09
N GLY A 63 5.19 -5.75 0.57
CA GLY A 63 6.03 -4.57 0.73
C GLY A 63 5.80 -3.50 -0.34
N ALA A 64 5.16 -3.85 -1.45
CA ALA A 64 4.86 -2.92 -2.52
C ALA A 64 3.92 -1.80 -2.05
N PHE A 65 2.94 -2.08 -1.19
CA PHE A 65 2.03 -1.06 -0.67
C PHE A 65 2.72 0.10 0.07
N PRO A 66 3.51 -0.15 1.14
CA PRO A 66 4.19 0.95 1.83
C PRO A 66 5.19 1.67 0.92
N VAL A 67 5.90 0.97 0.03
CA VAL A 67 6.86 1.57 -0.91
C VAL A 67 6.17 2.44 -1.96
N ILE A 68 5.04 2.00 -2.51
CA ILE A 68 4.25 2.81 -3.45
C ILE A 68 3.71 4.06 -2.74
N ARG A 69 3.24 3.94 -1.50
CA ARG A 69 2.81 5.09 -0.70
C ARG A 69 3.96 6.05 -0.40
N PHE A 70 5.17 5.54 -0.19
CA PHE A 70 6.38 6.35 -0.08
C PHE A 70 6.59 7.18 -1.35
N PHE A 71 6.57 6.55 -2.52
CA PHE A 71 6.74 7.26 -3.79
C PHE A 71 5.65 8.30 -4.05
N ILE A 72 4.38 7.97 -3.77
CA ILE A 72 3.27 8.94 -3.90
C ILE A 72 3.46 10.15 -2.98
N LYS A 73 3.94 9.95 -1.74
CA LYS A 73 4.21 11.06 -0.82
C LYS A 73 5.41 11.88 -1.27
N SER A 74 6.48 11.23 -1.70
CA SER A 74 7.68 11.89 -2.22
C SER A 74 7.36 12.75 -3.44
N SER A 75 6.56 12.24 -4.39
CA SER A 75 6.12 13.00 -5.57
C SER A 75 5.23 14.22 -5.23
N GLN A 76 4.67 14.26 -4.02
CA GLN A 76 3.87 15.37 -3.51
C GLN A 76 4.66 16.26 -2.54
N ARG A 77 5.97 16.02 -2.38
CA ARG A 77 6.84 16.67 -1.37
C ARG A 77 6.26 16.61 0.05
N LYS A 78 5.49 15.57 0.35
CA LYS A 78 4.91 15.36 1.68
C LYS A 78 5.90 14.64 2.56
N LYS A 79 5.98 15.07 3.83
CA LYS A 79 6.86 14.45 4.83
C LYS A 79 6.68 12.92 4.87
N VAL A 80 7.79 12.23 4.62
CA VAL A 80 7.95 10.79 4.82
C VAL A 80 8.54 10.54 6.22
N PHE A 81 8.12 9.45 6.84
CA PHE A 81 8.63 9.08 8.16
C PHE A 81 10.08 8.56 8.04
N PHE A 82 10.94 8.92 9.01
CA PHE A 82 12.39 8.61 9.00
C PHE A 82 13.20 9.18 7.81
N MET A 83 12.70 10.24 7.16
CA MET A 83 13.42 10.96 6.11
C MET A 83 13.57 12.42 6.51
N ASP A 84 14.78 12.97 6.38
CA ASP A 84 15.03 14.39 6.66
C ASP A 84 14.30 15.26 5.63
N ARG A 85 13.78 16.43 6.04
CA ARG A 85 13.01 17.32 5.13
C ARG A 85 13.87 17.90 4.00
N ASN A 86 15.18 18.02 4.22
CA ASN A 86 16.14 18.55 3.25
C ASN A 86 16.79 17.44 2.42
N ASP A 87 16.34 16.19 2.58
CA ASP A 87 16.89 15.05 1.85
C ASP A 87 16.66 15.21 0.34
N PRO A 88 17.72 15.10 -0.50
CA PRO A 88 17.61 15.28 -1.94
C PRO A 88 16.67 14.28 -2.62
N ALA A 89 16.32 13.14 -1.99
CA ALA A 89 15.39 12.18 -2.57
C ALA A 89 13.94 12.71 -2.71
N TYR A 90 13.58 13.85 -2.10
CA TYR A 90 12.31 14.53 -2.41
C TYR A 90 12.26 15.08 -3.84
N TYR A 91 13.40 15.35 -4.44
CA TYR A 91 13.52 15.83 -5.81
C TYR A 91 13.57 14.68 -6.84
N PHE A 92 13.38 13.43 -6.42
CA PHE A 92 13.41 12.27 -7.31
C PHE A 92 12.41 12.36 -8.48
N PHE A 93 11.26 13.01 -8.27
CA PHE A 93 10.21 13.19 -9.28
C PHE A 93 10.27 14.54 -10.02
N ASP A 94 11.27 15.38 -9.75
CA ASP A 94 11.43 16.66 -10.45
C ASP A 94 11.99 16.49 -11.86
N ASP A 95 12.75 15.43 -12.08
CA ASP A 95 13.21 15.02 -13.41
C ASP A 95 12.03 14.36 -14.13
N ASN A 96 11.42 15.08 -15.08
CA ASN A 96 10.15 14.76 -15.77
C ASN A 96 10.06 13.35 -16.40
N GLN A 97 11.15 12.58 -16.38
CA GLN A 97 11.24 11.21 -16.89
C GLN A 97 10.54 10.19 -15.99
N ILE A 98 10.37 10.46 -14.69
CA ILE A 98 9.78 9.51 -13.74
C ILE A 98 8.50 10.11 -13.15
N GLN A 99 7.38 9.41 -13.28
CA GLN A 99 6.08 9.88 -12.80
C GLN A 99 5.33 8.80 -12.03
N ILE A 100 4.45 9.22 -11.12
CA ILE A 100 3.51 8.34 -10.44
C ILE A 100 2.40 7.96 -11.41
N HIS A 101 2.33 6.68 -11.74
CA HIS A 101 1.28 6.14 -12.60
C HIS A 101 -0.05 5.96 -11.86
N THR A 102 -1.16 6.03 -12.59
CA THR A 102 -2.52 5.86 -12.04
C THR A 102 -2.70 4.52 -11.32
N TRP A 103 -2.08 3.44 -11.82
CA TRP A 103 -2.17 2.12 -11.19
C TRP A 103 -1.63 2.12 -9.75
N MET A 104 -0.62 2.95 -9.44
CA MET A 104 -0.04 3.06 -8.10
C MET A 104 -1.04 3.67 -7.11
N ARG A 105 -1.79 4.67 -7.57
CA ARG A 105 -2.87 5.31 -6.78
C ARG A 105 -4.02 4.33 -6.56
N PHE A 106 -4.43 3.63 -7.61
CA PHE A 106 -5.50 2.63 -7.52
C PHE A 106 -5.10 1.46 -6.61
N PHE A 107 -3.89 0.92 -6.75
CA PHE A 107 -3.32 -0.10 -5.88
C PHE A 107 -3.31 0.37 -4.41
N SER A 108 -2.85 1.60 -4.15
CA SER A 108 -2.85 2.15 -2.79
C SER A 108 -4.26 2.28 -2.22
N PHE A 109 -5.23 2.66 -3.05
CA PHE A 109 -6.63 2.76 -2.64
C PHE A 109 -7.20 1.38 -2.27
N LEU A 110 -6.95 0.35 -3.07
CA LEU A 110 -7.41 -1.02 -2.79
C LEU A 110 -6.86 -1.53 -1.45
N TRP A 111 -5.58 -1.30 -1.16
CA TRP A 111 -4.98 -1.68 0.12
C TRP A 111 -5.58 -0.92 1.31
N LEU A 112 -5.86 0.37 1.16
CA LEU A 112 -6.51 1.16 2.20
C LEU A 112 -7.95 0.69 2.44
N ALA A 113 -8.70 0.42 1.37
CA ALA A 113 -10.05 -0.12 1.44
C ALA A 113 -10.06 -1.52 2.08
N ALA A 114 -9.14 -2.40 1.69
CA ALA A 114 -8.98 -3.72 2.29
C ALA A 114 -8.65 -3.62 3.78
N THR A 115 -7.75 -2.71 4.16
CA THR A 115 -7.39 -2.47 5.56
C THR A 115 -8.62 -2.00 6.36
N ALA A 116 -9.42 -1.08 5.81
CA ALA A 116 -10.65 -0.64 6.46
C ALA A 116 -11.64 -1.80 6.63
N CYS A 117 -11.82 -2.64 5.61
CA CYS A 117 -12.66 -3.84 5.70
C CYS A 117 -12.14 -4.83 6.76
N LEU A 118 -10.82 -5.05 6.85
CA LEU A 118 -10.21 -5.92 7.87
C LEU A 118 -10.42 -5.39 9.28
N ILE A 119 -10.31 -4.06 9.49
CA ILE A 119 -10.58 -3.44 10.78
C ILE A 119 -12.04 -3.64 11.17
N THR A 120 -12.98 -3.42 10.26
CA THR A 120 -14.42 -3.66 10.51
C THR A 120 -14.72 -5.13 10.77
N PHE A 121 -14.09 -6.04 10.02
CA PHE A 121 -14.18 -7.48 10.26
C PHE A 121 -13.71 -7.85 11.67
N ALA A 122 -12.53 -7.38 12.07
CA ALA A 122 -11.98 -7.63 13.40
C ALA A 122 -12.87 -7.04 14.49
N PHE A 123 -13.38 -5.83 14.29
CA PHE A 123 -14.29 -5.17 15.24
C PHE A 123 -15.57 -5.98 15.46
N PHE A 124 -16.24 -6.41 14.39
CA PHE A 124 -17.42 -7.26 14.52
C PHE A 124 -17.10 -8.65 15.07
N GLY A 125 -15.95 -9.20 14.73
CA GLY A 125 -15.45 -10.47 15.28
C GLY A 125 -15.25 -10.42 16.80
N LEU A 126 -14.69 -9.32 17.32
CA LEU A 126 -14.48 -9.11 18.76
C LEU A 126 -15.78 -8.92 19.55
N LEU A 127 -16.85 -8.48 18.88
CA LEU A 127 -18.18 -8.29 19.48
C LEU A 127 -19.02 -9.59 19.49
N LEU A 128 -18.55 -10.66 18.85
CA LEU A 128 -19.19 -11.97 18.94
C LEU A 128 -18.92 -12.60 20.31
N PRO A 129 -19.94 -13.12 21.00
CA PRO A 129 -19.79 -13.80 22.28
C PRO A 129 -19.15 -15.18 22.16
#